data_AF-A0A969B8H7-F1
#
_entry.id   AF-A0A969B8H7-F1
#
_cell.length_a   1.000
_cell.length_b   1.000
_cell.length_c   1.000
_cell.angle_alpha   90.00
_cell.angle_beta   90.00
_cell.angle_gamma   90.00
#
_symmetry.space_group_name_H-M   'P 1'
#
loop_
_entity.id
_entity.type
_entity.pdbx_description
1 polymer ?
#
loop_
_entity_poly.entity_id
_entity_poly.type
_entity_poly.pdbx_seq_one_letter_code
_entity_poly.pdbx_strand_id
1 'polypeptide(L)'
;MENDSIGKMIEELPCQKEGMSTKGYFRAYATAKSMDLNAAREKALVTAKGRLAGQIETTIKQVTDNYMNERTFNDAMEFEEKFENLTRAVVNQKLTNIEVICEKQSITNDNKYNKFIAIQIEKETFLKDIDEGLSKQQKLQVDYDKKKFEELLDAEMDKLAKEQGN
;
A
#
# COMPACT_ATOMS: atom_id res chain seq x y z
N MET A 1 23.93 -12.67 -35.95
CA MET A 1 23.88 -11.44 -35.13
C MET A 1 22.61 -11.56 -34.30
N GLU A 2 22.71 -12.16 -33.12
CA GLU A 2 21.56 -12.40 -32.24
C GLU A 2 21.29 -11.17 -31.35
N ASN A 3 20.01 -10.87 -31.15
CA ASN A 3 19.46 -9.74 -30.41
C ASN A 3 20.04 -9.59 -28.99
N ASP A 4 21.04 -8.73 -28.81
CA ASP A 4 21.52 -8.26 -27.50
C ASP A 4 20.72 -7.03 -26.98
N SER A 5 19.71 -6.60 -27.74
CA SER A 5 18.93 -5.37 -27.49
C SER A 5 18.03 -5.42 -26.26
N ILE A 6 17.77 -6.61 -25.72
CA ILE A 6 16.75 -6.85 -24.68
C ILE A 6 17.41 -7.14 -23.30
N GLY A 7 18.70 -7.47 -23.28
CA GLY A 7 19.41 -7.87 -22.05
C GLY A 7 18.93 -9.22 -21.48
N LYS A 8 19.45 -9.60 -20.30
CA LYS A 8 19.07 -10.84 -19.62
C LYS A 8 17.70 -10.68 -18.94
N MET A 9 16.76 -11.55 -19.28
CA MET A 9 15.49 -11.65 -18.55
C MET A 9 15.73 -12.25 -17.15
N ILE A 10 15.10 -11.66 -16.14
CA ILE A 10 15.10 -12.18 -14.77
C ILE A 10 13.77 -12.92 -14.59
N GLU A 11 13.85 -14.25 -14.40
CA GLU A 11 12.64 -15.09 -14.28
C GLU A 11 11.85 -14.84 -13.00
N GLU A 12 12.53 -14.57 -11.87
CA GLU A 12 11.89 -14.21 -10.61
C GLU A 12 12.63 -13.07 -9.91
N LEU A 13 11.92 -11.99 -9.58
CA LEU A 13 12.47 -10.91 -8.78
C LEU A 13 12.36 -11.27 -7.29
N PRO A 14 13.47 -11.25 -6.54
CA PRO A 14 13.43 -11.47 -5.10
C PRO A 14 12.42 -10.55 -4.40
N CYS A 15 11.67 -11.09 -3.44
CA CYS A 15 10.66 -10.38 -2.66
C CYS A 15 9.41 -9.92 -3.43
N GLN A 16 9.32 -10.14 -4.75
CA GLN A 16 8.18 -9.68 -5.53
C GLN A 16 6.89 -10.40 -5.14
N LYS A 17 6.94 -11.72 -4.98
CA LYS A 17 5.79 -12.54 -4.58
C LYS A 17 5.31 -12.18 -3.17
N GLU A 18 6.24 -11.95 -2.27
CA GLU A 18 5.98 -11.51 -0.89
C GLU A 18 5.35 -10.11 -0.87
N GLY A 19 5.71 -9.24 -1.82
CA GLY A 19 5.17 -7.88 -1.95
C GLY A 19 3.79 -7.77 -2.61
N MET A 20 3.18 -8.89 -3.02
CA MET A 20 1.81 -8.91 -3.53
C MET A 20 0.79 -8.87 -2.38
N SER A 21 -0.19 -8.01 -2.51
CA SER A 21 -1.26 -7.79 -1.55
C SER A 21 -2.18 -8.99 -1.46
N THR A 22 -2.77 -9.15 -0.29
CA THR A 22 -3.73 -10.23 0.00
C THR A 22 -4.96 -9.61 0.64
N LYS A 23 -6.02 -10.39 0.81
CA LYS A 23 -7.25 -9.94 1.48
C LYS A 23 -7.02 -9.25 2.84
N GLY A 24 -6.01 -9.71 3.58
CA GLY A 24 -5.70 -9.20 4.93
C GLY A 24 -4.57 -8.17 4.99
N TYR A 25 -3.83 -7.95 3.90
CA TYR A 25 -2.60 -7.16 3.93
C TYR A 25 -2.44 -6.33 2.67
N PHE A 26 -2.29 -5.02 2.86
CA PHE A 26 -1.70 -4.16 1.85
C PHE A 26 -0.20 -4.42 1.81
N ARG A 27 0.34 -4.70 0.63
CA ARG A 27 1.75 -5.00 0.44
C ARG A 27 2.30 -4.27 -0.77
N ALA A 28 3.58 -3.94 -0.66
CA ALA A 28 4.32 -3.38 -1.78
C ALA A 28 5.73 -3.94 -1.77
N TYR A 29 6.27 -4.11 -2.97
CA TYR A 29 7.66 -4.47 -3.21
C TYR A 29 8.37 -3.36 -3.96
N ALA A 30 9.66 -3.17 -3.67
CA ALA A 30 10.55 -2.36 -4.50
C ALA A 30 11.98 -2.88 -4.48
N THR A 31 12.74 -2.45 -5.48
CA THR A 31 14.17 -2.69 -5.59
C THR A 31 14.91 -1.38 -5.85
N ALA A 32 16.14 -1.28 -5.35
CA ALA A 32 17.02 -0.17 -5.65
C ALA A 32 18.48 -0.64 -5.73
N LYS A 33 19.29 0.14 -6.46
CA LYS A 33 20.73 -0.09 -6.64
C LYS A 33 21.55 1.08 -6.12
N SER A 34 22.69 0.81 -5.51
CA SER A 34 23.63 1.84 -5.05
C SER A 34 25.04 1.28 -4.87
N MET A 35 26.04 2.15 -4.91
CA MET A 35 27.42 1.79 -4.50
C MET A 35 27.53 1.62 -2.98
N ASP A 36 26.65 2.28 -2.23
CA ASP A 36 26.55 2.15 -0.77
C ASP A 36 25.37 1.25 -0.39
N LEU A 37 25.63 0.25 0.45
CA LEU A 37 24.66 -0.77 0.84
C LEU A 37 23.45 -0.18 1.57
N ASN A 38 23.68 0.78 2.48
CA ASN A 38 22.63 1.40 3.27
C ASN A 38 21.76 2.30 2.39
N ALA A 39 22.37 3.08 1.50
CA ALA A 39 21.66 3.89 0.53
C ALA A 39 20.82 3.04 -0.44
N ALA A 40 21.28 1.86 -0.85
CA ALA A 40 20.45 0.92 -1.64
C ALA A 40 19.22 0.48 -0.84
N ARG A 41 19.40 0.15 0.44
CA ARG A 41 18.32 -0.30 1.32
C ARG A 41 17.29 0.81 1.54
N GLU A 42 17.74 2.01 1.91
CA GLU A 42 16.86 3.16 2.15
C GLU A 42 16.08 3.55 0.89
N LYS A 43 16.73 3.58 -0.27
CA LYS A 43 16.04 3.86 -1.55
C LYS A 43 14.95 2.82 -1.84
N ALA A 44 15.26 1.53 -1.66
CA ALA A 44 14.27 0.47 -1.86
C ALA A 44 13.10 0.61 -0.87
N LEU A 45 13.39 0.88 0.40
CA LEU A 45 12.38 1.05 1.44
C LEU A 45 11.47 2.26 1.16
N VAL A 46 12.03 3.43 0.86
CA VAL A 46 11.26 4.64 0.53
C VAL A 46 10.39 4.42 -0.71
N THR A 47 10.92 3.75 -1.73
CA THR A 47 10.15 3.42 -2.94
C THR A 47 9.00 2.47 -2.62
N ALA A 48 9.23 1.45 -1.79
CA ALA A 48 8.18 0.53 -1.37
C ALA A 48 7.10 1.26 -0.57
N LYS A 49 7.49 2.13 0.38
CA LYS A 49 6.56 2.95 1.18
C LYS A 49 5.69 3.85 0.29
N GLY A 50 6.27 4.50 -0.71
CA GLY A 50 5.51 5.33 -1.66
C GLY A 50 4.51 4.53 -2.50
N ARG A 51 4.90 3.34 -2.97
CA ARG A 51 3.99 2.42 -3.68
C ARG A 51 2.84 1.97 -2.79
N LEU A 52 3.15 1.58 -1.56
CA LEU A 52 2.16 1.15 -0.57
C LEU A 52 1.16 2.27 -0.25
N ALA A 53 1.66 3.49 -0.02
CA ALA A 53 0.83 4.65 0.24
C ALA A 53 -0.15 4.92 -0.90
N GLY A 54 0.36 5.04 -2.13
CA GLY A 54 -0.50 5.29 -3.30
C GLY A 54 -1.52 4.19 -3.56
N GLN A 55 -1.16 2.93 -3.29
CA GLN A 55 -2.09 1.81 -3.36
C GLN A 55 -3.21 1.93 -2.32
N ILE A 56 -2.87 2.17 -1.05
CA ILE A 56 -3.87 2.35 0.01
C ILE A 56 -4.78 3.55 -0.30
N GLU A 57 -4.22 4.69 -0.70
CA GLU A 57 -4.99 5.89 -1.05
C GLU A 57 -5.98 5.62 -2.19
N THR A 58 -5.54 4.92 -3.24
CA THR A 58 -6.41 4.57 -4.37
C THR A 58 -7.53 3.61 -3.96
N THR A 59 -7.19 2.56 -3.21
CA THR A 59 -8.17 1.59 -2.71
C THR A 59 -9.19 2.27 -1.79
N ILE A 60 -8.72 3.08 -0.85
CA ILE A 60 -9.61 3.74 0.11
C ILE A 60 -10.47 4.81 -0.57
N LYS A 61 -9.96 5.50 -1.59
CA LYS A 61 -10.79 6.38 -2.41
C LYS A 61 -11.94 5.63 -3.06
N GLN A 62 -11.67 4.47 -3.68
CA GLN A 62 -12.72 3.64 -4.28
C GLN A 62 -13.75 3.17 -3.25
N VAL A 63 -13.31 2.74 -2.07
CA VAL A 63 -14.21 2.37 -0.96
C VAL A 63 -15.09 3.56 -0.56
N THR A 64 -14.51 4.75 -0.42
CA THR A 64 -15.21 5.98 -0.02
C THR A 64 -16.22 6.40 -1.08
N ASP A 65 -15.84 6.39 -2.36
CA ASP A 65 -16.72 6.71 -3.48
C ASP A 65 -17.91 5.73 -3.55
N ASN A 66 -17.66 4.42 -3.41
CA ASN A 66 -18.70 3.39 -3.38
C ASN A 66 -19.63 3.56 -2.17
N TYR A 67 -19.05 3.86 -1.00
CA TYR A 67 -19.81 4.09 0.23
C TYR A 67 -20.76 5.29 0.11
N MET A 68 -20.29 6.38 -0.51
CA MET A 68 -21.09 7.58 -0.78
C MET A 68 -22.22 7.35 -1.79
N ASN A 69 -22.02 6.48 -2.78
CA ASN A 69 -23.06 6.18 -3.77
C ASN A 69 -24.23 5.36 -3.19
N GLU A 70 -23.99 4.61 -2.12
CA GLU A 70 -25.02 3.77 -1.48
C GLU A 70 -25.84 4.48 -0.40
N ARG A 71 -25.46 5.71 -0.02
CA ARG A 71 -26.13 6.49 1.03
C ARG A 71 -26.38 7.93 0.61
N THR A 72 -27.46 8.51 1.11
CA THR A 72 -27.72 9.94 0.92
C THR A 72 -26.93 10.73 1.96
N PHE A 73 -25.81 11.33 1.54
CA PHE A 73 -25.05 12.26 2.36
C PHE A 73 -25.53 13.69 2.13
N ASN A 74 -25.78 14.43 3.21
CA ASN A 74 -26.09 15.86 3.11
C ASN A 74 -24.86 16.66 2.63
N ASP A 75 -23.66 16.29 3.08
CA ASP A 75 -22.39 16.96 2.77
C ASP A 75 -21.32 15.97 2.25
N ALA A 76 -21.61 15.26 1.15
CA ALA A 76 -20.73 14.22 0.59
C ALA A 76 -19.27 14.70 0.36
N MET A 77 -19.08 15.92 -0.14
CA MET A 77 -17.74 16.48 -0.36
C MET A 77 -16.96 16.71 0.94
N GLU A 78 -17.62 17.18 2.01
CA GLU A 78 -16.97 17.38 3.32
C GLU A 78 -16.58 16.02 3.93
N PHE A 79 -17.41 14.99 3.72
CA PHE A 79 -17.10 13.63 4.14
C PHE A 79 -15.87 13.07 3.41
N GLU A 80 -15.85 13.15 2.07
CA GLU A 80 -14.74 12.66 1.24
C GLU A 80 -13.41 13.32 1.64
N GLU A 81 -13.38 14.66 1.73
CA GLU A 81 -12.17 15.42 2.06
C GLU A 81 -11.61 15.01 3.43
N LYS A 82 -12.47 14.91 4.44
CA LYS A 82 -12.02 14.54 5.78
C LYS A 82 -11.57 13.09 5.85
N PHE A 83 -12.22 12.20 5.10
CA PHE A 83 -11.85 10.79 5.03
C PHE A 83 -10.48 10.62 4.34
N GLU A 84 -10.24 11.35 3.24
CA GLU A 84 -8.95 11.36 2.55
C GLU A 84 -7.83 11.90 3.46
N ASN A 85 -8.08 13.02 4.15
CA ASN A 85 -7.13 13.59 5.09
C ASN A 85 -6.80 12.65 6.26
N LEU A 86 -7.82 11.98 6.81
CA LEU A 86 -7.63 10.97 7.85
C LEU A 86 -6.83 9.77 7.33
N THR A 87 -7.16 9.28 6.15
CA THR A 87 -6.47 8.17 5.49
C THR A 87 -4.99 8.45 5.34
N ARG A 88 -4.63 9.64 4.83
CA ARG A 88 -3.23 10.08 4.70
C ARG A 88 -2.53 10.14 6.04
N ALA A 89 -3.18 10.65 7.08
CA ALA A 89 -2.60 10.71 8.41
C ALA A 89 -2.29 9.31 8.97
N VAL A 90 -3.24 8.38 8.86
CA VAL A 90 -3.06 6.98 9.30
C VAL A 90 -1.98 6.27 8.50
N VAL A 91 -1.97 6.42 7.16
CA VAL A 91 -0.92 5.85 6.31
C VAL A 91 0.45 6.37 6.75
N ASN A 92 0.63 7.68 6.92
CA ASN A 92 1.90 8.26 7.35
C ASN A 92 2.36 7.72 8.72
N GLN A 93 1.42 7.55 9.66
CA GLN A 93 1.70 6.95 10.96
C GLN A 93 2.18 5.50 10.81
N LYS A 94 1.46 4.66 10.05
CA LYS A 94 1.84 3.26 9.82
C LYS A 94 3.17 3.11 9.10
N LEU A 95 3.46 3.98 8.13
CA LEU A 95 4.73 3.98 7.39
C LEU A 95 5.95 4.30 8.25
N THR A 96 5.78 4.92 9.41
CA THR A 96 6.87 5.18 10.36
C THR A 96 7.42 3.88 10.92
N ASN A 97 6.54 2.94 11.31
CA ASN A 97 6.89 1.63 11.86
C ASN A 97 6.38 0.50 10.95
N ILE A 98 6.78 0.56 9.69
CA ILE A 98 6.35 -0.42 8.70
C ILE A 98 7.00 -1.79 8.93
N GLU A 99 6.24 -2.86 8.74
CA GLU A 99 6.77 -4.21 8.77
C GLU A 99 7.47 -4.56 7.45
N VAL A 100 8.71 -5.05 7.53
CA VAL A 100 9.46 -5.60 6.40
C VAL A 100 9.33 -7.12 6.42
N ILE A 101 8.68 -7.68 5.41
CA ILE A 101 8.37 -9.12 5.32
C ILE A 101 9.34 -9.90 4.43
N CYS A 102 10.09 -9.20 3.58
CA CYS A 102 11.19 -9.78 2.82
C CYS A 102 12.25 -8.72 2.60
N GLU A 103 13.51 -9.05 2.90
CA GLU A 103 14.68 -8.24 2.56
C GLU A 103 15.76 -9.16 1.97
N LYS A 104 16.12 -8.93 0.71
CA LYS A 104 17.17 -9.68 0.00
C LYS A 104 18.15 -8.71 -0.64
N GLN A 105 19.38 -9.18 -0.90
CA GLN A 105 20.42 -8.36 -1.50
C GLN A 105 21.31 -9.16 -2.45
N SER A 106 21.89 -8.49 -3.43
CA SER A 106 22.90 -9.06 -4.32
C SER A 106 23.95 -8.01 -4.69
N ILE A 107 25.08 -8.45 -5.23
CA ILE A 107 26.11 -7.60 -5.80
C ILE A 107 26.08 -7.79 -7.32
N THR A 108 26.07 -6.69 -8.07
CA THR A 108 26.16 -6.72 -9.53
C THR A 108 27.60 -6.90 -10.01
N ASN A 109 27.77 -7.24 -11.29
CA ASN A 109 29.10 -7.34 -11.92
C ASN A 109 29.90 -6.02 -11.86
N ASP A 110 29.23 -4.87 -11.73
CA ASP A 110 29.85 -3.55 -11.55
C ASP A 110 30.01 -3.14 -10.07
N ASN A 111 30.04 -4.12 -9.15
CA ASN A 111 30.25 -3.93 -7.71
C ASN A 111 29.24 -2.99 -7.03
N LYS A 112 28.00 -2.91 -7.53
CA LYS A 112 26.90 -2.20 -6.87
C LYS A 112 26.04 -3.16 -6.07
N TYR A 113 25.49 -2.68 -4.97
CA TYR A 113 24.52 -3.41 -4.18
C TYR A 113 23.12 -3.23 -4.76
N ASN A 114 22.44 -4.35 -5.00
CA ASN A 114 21.00 -4.38 -5.22
C ASN A 114 20.30 -4.75 -3.91
N LYS A 115 19.24 -4.03 -3.58
CA LYS A 115 18.34 -4.36 -2.48
C LYS A 115 16.95 -4.63 -3.01
N PHE A 116 16.29 -5.61 -2.42
CA PHE A 116 14.91 -6.01 -2.70
C PHE A 116 14.18 -6.03 -1.37
N ILE A 117 13.08 -5.28 -1.29
CA ILE A 117 12.31 -5.12 -0.06
C ILE A 117 10.83 -5.32 -0.38
N ALA A 118 10.16 -6.11 0.45
CA ALA A 118 8.70 -6.13 0.53
C ALA A 118 8.26 -5.71 1.93
N ILE A 119 7.21 -4.90 1.98
CA ILE A 119 6.63 -4.35 3.21
C ILE A 119 5.14 -4.63 3.26
N GLN A 120 4.56 -4.56 4.46
CA GLN A 120 3.12 -4.73 4.64
C GLN A 120 2.50 -3.83 5.69
N ILE A 121 1.20 -3.56 5.51
CA ILE A 121 0.28 -3.04 6.52
C ILE A 121 -0.89 -4.03 6.61
N GLU A 122 -1.19 -4.49 7.81
CA GLU A 122 -2.37 -5.31 8.09
C GLU A 122 -3.65 -4.47 7.96
N LYS A 123 -4.62 -4.99 7.20
CA LYS A 123 -5.91 -4.33 6.92
C LYS A 123 -6.69 -4.03 8.20
N GLU A 124 -6.79 -4.99 9.12
CA GLU A 124 -7.58 -4.83 10.36
C GLU A 124 -6.99 -3.75 11.26
N THR A 125 -5.67 -3.78 11.44
CA THR A 125 -4.94 -2.77 12.22
C THR A 125 -4.96 -1.39 11.54
N PHE A 126 -5.08 -1.32 10.22
CA PHE A 126 -5.31 -0.07 9.50
C PHE A 126 -6.74 0.47 9.70
N LEU A 127 -7.75 -0.39 9.53
CA LEU A 127 -9.17 -0.06 9.76
C LEU A 127 -9.41 0.44 11.17
N LYS A 128 -8.81 -0.21 12.16
CA LYS A 128 -8.91 0.21 13.56
C LYS A 128 -8.39 1.64 13.77
N ASP A 129 -7.25 1.99 13.18
CA ASP A 129 -6.69 3.34 13.29
C ASP A 129 -7.58 4.39 12.60
N ILE A 130 -8.22 4.03 11.48
CA ILE A 130 -9.22 4.86 10.83
C ILE A 130 -10.42 5.06 11.76
N ASP A 131 -10.99 4.01 12.32
CA ASP A 131 -12.11 4.09 13.27
C ASP A 131 -11.79 4.98 14.47
N GLU A 132 -10.59 4.83 15.05
CA GLU A 132 -10.11 5.67 16.15
C GLU A 132 -9.98 7.14 15.73
N GLY A 133 -9.53 7.40 14.50
CA GLY A 133 -9.47 8.75 13.93
C GLY A 133 -10.85 9.38 13.71
N LEU A 134 -11.81 8.59 13.23
CA LEU A 134 -13.20 9.01 13.01
C LEU A 134 -13.92 9.32 14.32
N SER A 135 -13.66 8.54 15.38
CA SER A 135 -14.23 8.77 16.71
C SER A 135 -13.90 10.15 17.30
N LYS A 136 -12.81 10.77 16.82
CA LYS A 136 -12.38 12.13 17.21
C LYS A 136 -13.04 13.22 16.35
N GLN A 137 -13.75 12.85 15.28
CA GLN A 137 -14.45 13.75 14.37
C GLN A 137 -15.97 13.55 14.48
N GLN A 138 -16.61 14.34 15.36
CA GLN A 138 -18.05 14.22 15.70
C GLN A 138 -18.99 14.08 14.50
N LYS A 139 -18.76 14.80 13.39
CA LYS A 139 -19.59 14.72 12.18
C LYS A 139 -19.42 13.39 11.43
N LEU A 140 -18.18 12.94 11.22
CA LEU A 140 -17.92 11.71 10.46
C LEU A 140 -18.46 10.47 11.19
N GLN A 141 -18.43 10.48 12.51
CA GLN A 141 -18.89 9.37 13.33
C GLN A 141 -20.39 9.08 13.16
N VAL A 142 -21.21 10.10 12.89
CA VAL A 142 -22.67 9.94 12.75
C VAL A 142 -23.02 9.22 11.44
N ASP A 143 -22.30 9.55 10.36
CA ASP A 143 -22.61 9.02 9.03
C ASP A 143 -21.82 7.74 8.68
N TYR A 144 -20.83 7.37 9.50
CA TYR A 144 -19.95 6.23 9.29
C TYR A 144 -20.55 4.91 9.80
N ASP A 145 -20.88 4.01 8.87
CA ASP A 145 -21.22 2.63 9.13
C ASP A 145 -20.00 1.76 8.91
N LYS A 146 -19.33 1.44 10.03
CA LYS A 146 -18.12 0.61 10.05
C LYS A 146 -18.30 -0.70 9.29
N LYS A 147 -19.42 -1.40 9.51
CA LYS A 147 -19.63 -2.72 8.92
C LYS A 147 -19.71 -2.61 7.40
N LYS A 148 -20.45 -1.61 6.92
CA LYS A 148 -20.58 -1.39 5.48
C LYS A 148 -19.27 -0.94 4.83
N PHE A 149 -18.50 -0.09 5.51
CA PHE A 149 -17.18 0.32 5.03
C PHE A 149 -16.21 -0.87 4.96
N GLU A 150 -16.20 -1.72 5.99
CA GLU A 150 -15.39 -2.94 6.05
C GLU A 150 -15.77 -3.92 4.93
N GLU A 151 -17.06 -4.12 4.66
CA GLU A 151 -17.54 -4.95 3.55
C GLU A 151 -17.04 -4.44 2.18
N LEU A 152 -17.07 -3.12 1.97
CA LEU A 152 -16.56 -2.50 0.74
C LEU A 152 -15.04 -2.60 0.62
N LEU A 153 -14.32 -2.39 1.72
CA LEU A 153 -12.87 -2.57 1.75
C LEU A 153 -12.47 -4.01 1.48
N ASP A 154 -13.19 -4.99 2.02
CA ASP A 154 -12.95 -6.41 1.73
C ASP A 154 -13.11 -6.71 0.24
N ALA A 155 -14.13 -6.14 -0.40
CA ALA A 155 -14.35 -6.29 -1.83
C ALA A 155 -13.21 -5.68 -2.67
N GLU A 156 -12.76 -4.47 -2.32
CA GLU A 156 -11.64 -3.83 -3.04
C GLU A 156 -10.30 -4.52 -2.77
N MET A 157 -10.07 -5.05 -1.56
CA MET A 157 -8.88 -5.85 -1.24
C MET A 157 -8.85 -7.17 -1.99
N ASP A 158 -10.00 -7.82 -2.14
CA ASP A 158 -10.16 -9.03 -2.95
C ASP A 158 -9.83 -8.76 -4.42
N LYS A 159 -10.29 -7.63 -4.95
CA LYS A 159 -10.01 -7.21 -6.33
C LYS A 159 -8.53 -6.88 -6.51
N LEU A 160 -7.95 -6.10 -5.61
CA LEU A 160 -6.53 -5.74 -5.61
C LEU A 160 -5.62 -6.98 -5.57
N ALA A 161 -5.95 -7.96 -4.73
CA ALA A 161 -5.21 -9.22 -4.68
C ALA A 161 -5.27 -10.01 -6.00
N LYS A 162 -6.43 -10.00 -6.68
CA LYS A 162 -6.58 -10.65 -8.01
C LYS A 162 -5.85 -9.91 -9.11
N GLU A 163 -5.85 -8.57 -9.09
CA GLU A 163 -5.15 -7.73 -10.07
C GLU A 163 -3.63 -7.89 -9.97
N GLN A 164 -3.09 -8.14 -8.77
CA GLN A 164 -1.66 -8.39 -8.57
C GLN A 164 -1.25 -9.86 -8.76
N GLY A 165 -2.21 -10.78 -8.72
CA GLY A 165 -1.99 -12.23 -8.75
C GLY A 165 -2.15 -12.92 -10.11
N ASN A 166 -2.37 -12.16 -11.19
CA ASN A 166 -2.47 -12.65 -12.58
C ASN A 166 -1.28 -12.20 -13.43
#